data_AF-A0A6G3X239-F1
#
_entry.id   AF-A0A6G3X239-F1
#
_cell.length_a   1.000
_cell.length_b   1.000
_cell.length_c   1.000
_cell.angle_alpha   90.00
_cell.angle_beta   90.00
_cell.angle_gamma   90.00
#
_symmetry.space_group_name_H-M   'P 1'
#
loop_
_entity.id
_entity.type
_entity.pdbx_description
1 polymer ?
#
loop_
_entity_poly.entity_id
_entity_poly.type
_entity_poly.pdbx_seq_one_letter_code
_entity_poly.pdbx_strand_id
1 'polypeptide(L)'
;LPPGDLRKALAALCGDDDWGRTWSRVIQHRFESKGDLHEHAVGNLLIVALWEQLGDPVQALDLVGRLLGAHGRVLPMSAVPLELQALVKGHDPDLPDAIVTVRGQATVALTPGEVQSVHVVPPDPPAVPEAVEAVL
;
A
#
# COMPACT_ATOMS: atom_id res chain seq x y z
N LEU A 1 -0.18 1.99 7.77
CA LEU A 1 -0.61 1.42 6.47
C LEU A 1 0.58 1.42 5.53
N PRO A 2 0.82 0.34 4.77
CA PRO A 2 1.87 0.33 3.76
C PRO A 2 1.56 1.38 2.67
N PRO A 3 2.39 2.42 2.49
CA PRO A 3 2.09 3.51 1.54
C PRO A 3 2.31 3.11 0.08
N GLY A 4 2.95 1.97 -0.18
CA GLY A 4 3.46 1.60 -1.49
C GLY A 4 2.41 1.49 -2.58
N ASP A 5 1.25 0.89 -2.29
CA ASP A 5 0.17 0.73 -3.26
C ASP A 5 -0.70 1.98 -3.36
N LEU A 6 -0.93 2.69 -2.25
CA LEU A 6 -1.58 4.01 -2.24
C LEU A 6 -0.82 5.02 -3.12
N ARG A 7 0.51 5.03 -3.02
CA ARG A 7 1.40 5.82 -3.86
C ARG A 7 1.25 5.49 -5.34
N LYS A 8 1.18 4.20 -5.70
CA LYS A 8 1.01 3.78 -7.11
C LYS A 8 -0.36 4.22 -7.63
N ALA A 9 -1.41 4.08 -6.83
CA ALA A 9 -2.75 4.54 -7.20
C ALA A 9 -2.77 6.06 -7.43
N LEU A 10 -2.17 6.84 -6.51
CA LEU A 10 -2.03 8.29 -6.66
C LEU A 10 -1.28 8.66 -7.95
N ALA A 11 -0.17 7.99 -8.23
CA ALA A 11 0.63 8.23 -9.44
C ALA A 11 -0.13 7.90 -10.74
N ALA A 12 -1.01 6.90 -10.71
CA ALA A 12 -1.83 6.47 -11.84
C ALA A 12 -3.00 7.44 -12.11
N LEU A 13 -3.42 8.21 -11.12
CA LEU A 13 -4.46 9.23 -11.27
C LEU A 13 -3.91 10.61 -11.68
N CYS A 14 -2.59 10.79 -11.74
CA CYS A 14 -2.00 12.05 -12.22
C CYS A 14 -2.43 12.34 -13.67
N GLY A 15 -2.65 13.61 -13.98
CA GLY A 15 -2.95 14.07 -15.33
C GLY A 15 -1.84 13.80 -16.35
N ASP A 16 -2.22 13.83 -17.62
CA ASP A 16 -1.32 13.65 -18.77
C ASP A 16 -0.62 14.95 -19.21
N ASP A 17 -0.81 16.05 -18.48
CA ASP A 17 -0.08 17.29 -18.70
C ASP A 17 1.35 17.22 -18.13
N ASP A 18 2.15 18.24 -18.41
CA ASP A 18 3.56 18.27 -17.96
C ASP A 18 3.69 18.24 -16.43
N TRP A 19 2.72 18.83 -15.72
CA TRP A 19 2.67 18.82 -14.26
C TRP A 19 2.43 17.40 -13.72
N GLY A 20 1.35 16.76 -14.17
CA GLY A 20 0.96 15.42 -13.75
C GLY A 20 2.01 14.36 -14.09
N ARG A 21 2.59 14.40 -15.30
CA ARG A 21 3.70 13.50 -15.68
C ARG A 21 4.93 13.70 -14.81
N THR A 22 5.27 14.95 -14.47
CA THR A 22 6.41 15.26 -13.61
C THR A 22 6.20 14.74 -12.20
N TRP A 23 5.06 15.04 -11.59
CA TRP A 23 4.76 14.61 -10.24
C TRP A 23 4.53 13.09 -10.12
N SER A 24 3.96 12.45 -11.14
CA SER A 24 3.88 10.98 -11.22
C SER A 24 5.26 10.33 -11.23
N ARG A 25 6.27 10.92 -11.89
CA ARG A 25 7.65 10.44 -11.82
C ARG A 25 8.28 10.69 -10.45
N VAL A 26 8.10 11.89 -9.88
CA VAL A 26 8.67 12.25 -8.57
C VAL A 26 8.14 11.35 -7.46
N ILE A 27 6.82 11.15 -7.40
CA ILE A 27 6.21 10.35 -6.33
C ILE A 27 6.63 8.88 -6.42
N GLN A 28 6.93 8.39 -7.63
CA GLN A 28 7.41 7.02 -7.86
C GLN A 28 8.93 6.85 -7.71
N HIS A 29 9.71 7.95 -7.74
CA HIS A 29 11.16 7.91 -7.64
C HIS A 29 11.62 7.16 -6.39
N ARG A 30 12.59 6.26 -6.58
CA ARG A 30 13.34 5.59 -5.53
C ARG A 30 14.75 6.13 -5.50
N PHE A 31 15.25 6.46 -4.32
CA PHE A 31 16.60 6.97 -4.20
C PHE A 31 17.63 5.88 -4.53
N GLU A 32 18.53 6.20 -5.43
CA GLU A 32 19.75 5.43 -5.69
C GLU A 32 20.91 6.09 -4.95
N SER A 33 21.14 5.69 -3.71
CA SER A 33 22.21 6.25 -2.87
C SER A 33 22.98 5.19 -2.11
N LYS A 34 24.07 5.55 -1.42
CA LYS A 34 24.76 4.65 -0.48
C LYS A 34 24.33 4.85 0.98
N GLY A 35 23.34 5.71 1.23
CA GLY A 35 22.88 6.06 2.57
C GLY A 35 21.53 5.42 2.91
N ASP A 36 21.00 5.78 4.08
CA ASP A 36 19.79 5.18 4.67
C ASP A 36 18.52 5.35 3.83
N LEU A 37 18.50 6.32 2.91
CA LEU A 37 17.39 6.53 2.00
C LEU A 37 17.43 5.60 0.78
N HIS A 38 18.47 4.77 0.59
CA HIS A 38 18.55 3.85 -0.53
C HIS A 38 17.28 3.00 -0.68
N GLU A 39 16.76 2.91 -1.90
CA GLU A 39 15.49 2.24 -2.26
C GLU A 39 14.21 2.80 -1.65
N HIS A 40 14.27 3.79 -0.74
CA HIS A 40 13.07 4.48 -0.28
C HIS A 40 12.43 5.25 -1.43
N ALA A 41 11.11 5.13 -1.54
CA ALA A 41 10.35 5.92 -2.50
C ALA A 41 9.99 7.28 -1.91
N VAL A 42 10.24 8.36 -2.65
CA VAL A 42 9.89 9.74 -2.24
C VAL A 42 8.44 9.82 -1.80
N GLY A 43 7.52 9.25 -2.57
CA GLY A 43 6.10 9.28 -2.24
C GLY A 43 5.71 8.54 -0.98
N ASN A 44 6.43 7.47 -0.61
CA ASN A 44 6.16 6.78 0.65
C ASN A 44 6.50 7.69 1.83
N LEU A 45 7.63 8.40 1.75
CA LEU A 45 8.05 9.33 2.80
C LEU A 45 7.08 10.51 2.91
N LEU A 46 6.63 11.06 1.78
CA LEU A 46 5.64 12.14 1.77
C LEU A 46 4.30 11.72 2.39
N ILE A 47 3.77 10.56 2.01
CA ILE A 47 2.50 10.04 2.55
C ILE A 47 2.62 9.82 4.06
N VAL A 48 3.70 9.19 4.53
CA VAL A 48 3.93 8.93 5.95
C VAL A 48 4.06 10.25 6.73
N ALA A 49 4.85 11.20 6.23
CA ALA A 49 5.04 12.49 6.90
C ALA A 49 3.71 13.28 7.03
N LEU A 50 2.91 13.32 5.99
CA LEU A 50 1.61 14.00 6.03
C LEU A 50 0.62 13.30 6.96
N TRP A 51 0.63 11.98 6.99
CA TRP A 51 -0.20 11.25 7.93
C TRP A 51 0.22 11.48 9.38
N GLU A 52 1.52 11.42 9.69
CA GLU A 52 2.02 11.72 11.06
C GLU A 52 1.65 13.14 11.52
N GLN A 53 1.65 14.11 10.60
CA GLN A 53 1.27 15.49 10.90
C GLN A 53 -0.24 15.67 11.10
N LEU A 54 -1.06 15.03 10.27
CA LEU A 54 -2.51 15.21 10.27
C LEU A 54 -3.25 14.26 11.21
N GLY A 55 -2.64 13.13 11.59
CA GLY A 55 -3.26 12.07 12.36
C GLY A 55 -4.34 11.28 11.60
N ASP A 56 -4.58 11.60 10.32
CA ASP A 56 -5.65 11.03 9.51
C ASP A 56 -5.10 10.60 8.13
N PRO A 57 -5.13 9.29 7.79
CA PRO A 57 -4.62 8.80 6.52
C PRO A 57 -5.43 9.27 5.32
N VAL A 58 -6.74 9.52 5.48
CA VAL A 58 -7.60 9.98 4.39
C VAL A 58 -7.26 11.43 4.03
N GLN A 59 -7.16 12.31 5.03
CA GLN A 59 -6.75 13.69 4.80
C GLN A 59 -5.33 13.80 4.23
N ALA A 60 -4.41 12.94 4.67
CA ALA A 60 -3.07 12.88 4.10
C ALA A 60 -3.10 12.51 2.62
N LEU A 61 -3.86 11.48 2.23
CA LEU A 61 -4.00 11.08 0.83
C LEU A 61 -4.71 12.13 -0.03
N ASP A 62 -5.72 12.82 0.51
CA ASP A 62 -6.38 13.93 -0.16
C ASP A 62 -5.41 15.08 -0.44
N LEU A 63 -4.53 15.40 0.52
CA LEU A 63 -3.52 16.45 0.35
C LEU A 63 -2.46 16.06 -0.68
N VAL A 64 -2.00 14.80 -0.66
CA VAL A 64 -1.09 14.30 -1.71
C VAL A 64 -1.79 14.31 -3.07
N GLY A 65 -3.04 13.85 -3.16
CA GLY A 65 -3.81 13.88 -4.40
C GLY A 65 -3.92 15.29 -4.99
N ARG A 66 -4.18 16.30 -4.15
CA ARG A 66 -4.19 17.72 -4.56
C ARG A 66 -2.84 18.19 -5.05
N LEU A 67 -1.75 17.85 -4.35
CA LEU A 67 -0.38 18.21 -4.77
C LEU A 67 -0.06 17.65 -6.16
N LEU A 68 -0.45 16.40 -6.41
CA LEU A 68 -0.18 15.69 -7.66
C LEU A 68 -1.13 16.08 -8.81
N GLY A 69 -2.22 16.81 -8.53
CA GLY A 69 -3.27 17.06 -9.52
C GLY A 69 -4.01 15.78 -9.94
N ALA A 70 -4.24 14.86 -9.00
CA ALA A 70 -4.87 13.57 -9.28
C ALA A 70 -6.34 13.73 -9.71
N HIS A 71 -6.72 13.06 -10.80
CA HIS A 71 -8.09 12.96 -11.31
C HIS A 71 -8.85 11.84 -10.61
N GLY A 72 -9.29 12.10 -9.38
CA GLY A 72 -10.02 11.15 -8.56
C GLY A 72 -9.53 11.16 -7.12
N ARG A 73 -9.96 10.18 -6.34
CA ARG A 73 -9.63 10.08 -4.92
C ARG A 73 -9.08 8.69 -4.61
N VAL A 74 -7.98 8.64 -3.88
CA VAL A 74 -7.40 7.39 -3.38
C VAL A 74 -7.77 7.27 -1.91
N LEU A 75 -8.49 6.20 -1.59
CA LEU A 75 -8.93 5.91 -0.22
C LEU A 75 -8.25 4.62 0.27
N PRO A 76 -7.78 4.59 1.53
CA PRO A 76 -7.28 3.37 2.11
C PRO A 76 -8.46 2.45 2.45
N MET A 77 -8.29 1.14 2.37
CA MET A 77 -9.37 0.21 2.75
C MET A 77 -9.74 0.30 4.24
N SER A 78 -8.79 0.68 5.10
CA SER A 78 -8.94 0.79 6.54
C SER A 78 -7.94 1.82 7.08
N ALA A 79 -8.27 2.49 8.18
CA ALA A 79 -7.38 3.44 8.85
C ALA A 79 -6.42 2.78 9.86
N VAL A 80 -6.62 1.50 10.19
CA VAL A 80 -5.79 0.78 11.16
C VAL A 80 -4.70 -0.04 10.47
N PRO A 81 -3.54 -0.28 11.11
CA PRO A 81 -2.52 -1.18 10.59
C PRO A 81 -3.06 -2.61 10.42
N LEU A 82 -2.77 -3.22 9.26
CA LEU A 82 -3.16 -4.60 8.93
C LEU A 82 -1.93 -5.40 8.51
N GLU A 83 -1.93 -6.67 8.88
CA GLU A 83 -1.00 -7.68 8.38
C GLU A 83 -1.73 -8.70 7.52
N LEU A 84 -1.14 -9.10 6.40
CA LEU A 84 -1.66 -10.18 5.55
C LEU A 84 -1.21 -11.53 6.10
N GLN A 85 -2.15 -12.46 6.21
CA GLN A 85 -1.88 -13.84 6.59
C GLN A 85 -2.51 -14.79 5.57
N ALA A 86 -1.81 -15.87 5.23
CA ALA A 86 -2.32 -16.91 4.36
C ALA A 86 -2.13 -18.30 4.95
N LEU A 87 -3.07 -19.20 4.66
CA LEU A 87 -2.83 -20.64 4.79
C LEU A 87 -2.23 -21.14 3.48
N VAL A 88 -1.06 -21.76 3.57
CA VAL A 88 -0.29 -22.21 2.40
C VAL A 88 0.02 -23.69 2.53
N LYS A 89 -0.33 -24.46 1.51
CA LYS A 89 0.04 -25.87 1.36
C LYS A 89 1.40 -25.98 0.67
N GLY A 90 2.32 -26.76 1.22
CA GLY A 90 3.63 -27.00 0.59
C GLY A 90 4.54 -25.75 0.58
N HIS A 91 4.42 -24.89 1.59
CA HIS A 91 5.34 -23.77 1.77
C HIS A 91 6.78 -24.25 2.02
N ASP A 92 6.92 -25.33 2.79
CA ASP A 92 8.17 -26.04 2.99
C ASP A 92 8.28 -27.16 1.92
N PRO A 93 9.30 -27.11 1.03
CA PRO A 93 9.51 -28.13 0.01
C PRO A 93 9.69 -29.55 0.57
N ASP A 94 10.17 -29.70 1.81
CA ASP A 94 10.36 -31.01 2.45
C ASP A 94 9.05 -31.58 3.00
N LEU A 95 8.01 -30.74 3.12
CA LEU A 95 6.68 -31.10 3.62
C LEU A 95 5.59 -30.65 2.63
N PRO A 96 5.53 -31.25 1.43
CA PRO A 96 4.65 -30.78 0.34
C PRO A 96 3.15 -30.82 0.68
N ASP A 97 2.75 -31.67 1.62
CA ASP A 97 1.37 -31.80 2.05
C ASP A 97 1.00 -30.97 3.29
N ALA A 98 1.99 -30.38 3.98
CA ALA A 98 1.73 -29.59 5.17
C ALA A 98 1.07 -28.26 4.82
N ILE A 99 0.06 -27.87 5.62
CA ILE A 99 -0.56 -26.55 5.57
C ILE A 99 -0.01 -25.74 6.73
N VAL A 100 0.61 -24.61 6.42
CA VAL A 100 1.18 -23.70 7.42
C VAL A 100 0.60 -22.30 7.26
N THR A 101 0.72 -21.52 8.32
CA THR A 101 0.37 -20.10 8.31
C THR A 101 1.58 -19.28 7.90
N VAL A 102 1.46 -18.54 6.81
CA VAL A 102 2.48 -17.59 6.33
C VAL A 102 1.99 -16.16 6.62
N ARG A 103 2.87 -15.32 7.15
CA ARG A 103 2.56 -13.92 7.54
C ARG A 103 3.40 -12.92 6.76
N GLY A 104 2.81 -11.75 6.53
CA GLY A 104 3.41 -10.64 5.80
C GLY A 104 3.16 -10.70 4.30
N GLN A 105 2.77 -9.56 3.73
CA GLN A 105 2.40 -9.46 2.31
C GLN A 105 3.50 -9.97 1.37
N ALA A 106 4.75 -9.59 1.59
CA ALA A 106 5.86 -10.01 0.74
C ALA A 106 6.10 -11.53 0.81
N THR A 107 6.08 -12.11 2.01
CA THR A 107 6.28 -13.55 2.23
C THR A 107 5.15 -14.37 1.61
N VAL A 108 3.90 -13.93 1.79
CA VAL A 108 2.72 -14.56 1.18
C VAL A 108 2.79 -14.47 -0.35
N ALA A 109 3.23 -13.35 -0.91
CA ALA A 109 3.32 -13.18 -2.36
C ALA A 109 4.46 -14.01 -3.01
N LEU A 110 5.53 -14.30 -2.25
CA LEU A 110 6.72 -15.02 -2.73
C LEU A 110 6.75 -16.49 -2.30
N THR A 111 5.68 -16.99 -1.69
CA THR A 111 5.62 -18.38 -1.23
C THR A 111 5.77 -19.37 -2.40
N PRO A 112 6.55 -20.46 -2.25
CA PRO A 112 6.64 -21.51 -3.26
C PRO A 112 5.43 -22.46 -3.25
N GLY A 113 4.67 -22.47 -2.15
CA GLY A 113 3.49 -23.32 -1.97
C GLY A 113 2.20 -22.74 -2.56
N GLU A 114 1.13 -23.52 -2.47
CA GLU A 114 -0.21 -23.13 -2.93
C GLU A 114 -0.98 -22.39 -1.83
N VAL A 115 -1.40 -21.16 -2.11
CA VAL A 115 -2.23 -20.35 -1.20
C VAL A 115 -3.65 -20.90 -1.18
N GLN A 116 -4.09 -21.41 -0.04
CA GLN A 116 -5.42 -21.99 0.17
C GLN A 116 -6.45 -20.92 0.58
N SER A 117 -6.03 -19.95 1.40
CA SER A 117 -6.88 -18.82 1.82
C SER A 117 -6.02 -17.65 2.29
N VAL A 118 -6.59 -16.45 2.25
CA VAL A 118 -5.95 -15.20 2.67
C VAL A 118 -6.88 -14.44 3.60
N HIS A 119 -6.33 -13.88 4.67
CA HIS A 119 -7.04 -13.14 5.71
C HIS A 119 -6.19 -11.93 6.14
N VAL A 120 -6.84 -10.92 6.71
CA VAL A 120 -6.17 -9.79 7.35
C VAL A 120 -6.16 -9.94 8.86
N VAL A 121 -5.14 -9.40 9.52
CA VAL A 121 -5.01 -9.36 10.98
C VAL A 121 -4.78 -7.91 11.41
N PRO A 122 -5.59 -7.37 12.36
CA PRO A 122 -6.73 -7.99 13.01
C PRO A 122 -7.88 -8.31 12.04
N PRO A 123 -8.72 -9.32 12.37
CA PRO A 123 -9.92 -9.62 11.59
C PRO A 123 -10.93 -8.47 11.68
N ASP A 124 -11.81 -8.38 10.68
CA ASP A 124 -12.88 -7.38 10.58
C ASP A 124 -12.43 -5.93 10.82
N PRO A 125 -11.38 -5.46 10.12
CA PRO A 125 -10.91 -4.10 10.32
C PRO A 125 -11.96 -3.09 9.87
N PRO A 126 -12.10 -1.96 10.56
CA PRO A 126 -13.05 -0.92 10.16
C PRO A 126 -12.68 -0.41 8.77
N ALA A 127 -13.66 -0.40 7.87
CA ALA A 127 -13.55 0.32 6.61
C ALA A 127 -13.56 1.82 6.87
N VAL A 128 -12.85 2.61 6.07
CA VAL A 128 -12.99 4.07 6.15
C VAL A 128 -14.38 4.48 5.61
N PRO A 129 -15.10 5.38 6.29
CA PRO A 129 -16.47 5.74 5.89
C PRO A 129 -16.59 6.20 4.45
N GLU A 130 -15.61 6.95 3.95
CA GLU A 130 -15.60 7.48 2.59
C GLU A 130 -15.49 6.38 1.54
N ALA A 131 -14.82 5.27 1.85
CA ALA A 131 -14.72 4.13 0.94
C ALA A 131 -16.04 3.36 0.89
N VAL A 132 -16.75 3.26 2.03
CA VAL A 132 -18.09 2.67 2.11
C VAL A 132 -19.10 3.52 1.33
N GLU A 133 -19.09 4.83 1.53
CA GLU A 133 -19.96 5.77 0.82
C GLU A 133 -19.76 5.70 -0.71
N ALA A 134 -18.50 5.53 -1.17
CA ALA A 134 -18.20 5.48 -2.60
C ALA A 134 -18.69 4.20 -3.32
N VAL A 135 -19.06 3.15 -2.58
CA VAL A 135 -19.49 1.87 -3.16
C VAL A 135 -20.97 1.54 -2.93
N LEU A 136 -21.68 2.37 -2.13
CA LEU A 136 -23.12 2.27 -1.90
C LEU A 136 -23.90 3.10 -2.93
#